data_AF-A0A7J9KSU0-F1
#
_entry.id   AF-A0A7J9KSU0-F1
#
_cell.length_a   1.000
_cell.length_b   1.000
_cell.length_c   1.000
_cell.angle_alpha   90.00
_cell.angle_beta   90.00
_cell.angle_gamma   90.00
#
_symmetry.space_group_name_H-M   'P 1'
#
loop_
_entity.id
_entity.type
_entity.pdbx_description
1 polymer ?
#
loop_
_entity_poly.entity_id
_entity_poly.type
_entity_poly.pdbx_seq_one_letter_code
_entity_poly.pdbx_strand_id
1 'polypeptide(L)'
;EYCLNKTRNGKVDRRNAIEVIIVGAGVVGSALAYTLGKPDRIVGELLQPEGYLKLLELDCVHKIDVQRVFSYVLYKNGKNTRLSYTLKHFQSDVAGRSFHNGRFIQRMRHKAVSLPK
;
A
#
# COMPACT_ATOMS: atom_id res chain seq x y z
N GLU A 1 -38.73 21.41 -13.08
CA GLU A 1 -39.00 20.14 -12.39
C GLU A 1 -38.17 19.02 -13.02
N TYR A 2 -37.32 18.37 -12.25
CA TYR A 2 -36.93 16.98 -12.53
C TYR A 2 -36.77 16.29 -11.18
N CYS A 3 -37.85 15.64 -10.75
CA CYS A 3 -37.94 14.94 -9.47
C CYS A 3 -36.97 13.74 -9.45
N LEU A 4 -36.05 13.75 -8.48
CA LEU A 4 -35.28 12.59 -8.07
C LEU A 4 -36.22 11.51 -7.51
N ASN A 5 -36.51 10.49 -8.31
CA ASN A 5 -37.22 9.29 -7.86
C ASN A 5 -36.33 8.05 -8.01
N LYS A 6 -35.74 7.60 -6.89
CA LYS A 6 -35.66 6.18 -6.51
C LYS A 6 -35.06 6.00 -5.11
N THR A 7 -35.91 5.89 -4.10
CA THR A 7 -35.53 5.28 -2.82
C THR A 7 -35.53 3.77 -3.00
N ARG A 8 -34.39 3.21 -3.43
CA ARG A 8 -34.17 1.76 -3.34
C ARG A 8 -33.62 1.45 -1.95
N ASN A 9 -34.43 0.81 -1.12
CA ASN A 9 -34.00 0.22 0.14
C ASN A 9 -33.16 -1.03 -0.19
N GLY A 10 -31.89 -0.83 -0.55
CA GLY A 10 -30.93 -1.90 -0.75
C GLY A 10 -30.29 -2.28 0.58
N LYS A 11 -30.21 -3.58 0.89
CA LYS A 11 -29.34 -4.09 1.96
C LYS A 11 -27.93 -3.56 1.72
N VAL A 12 -27.47 -2.65 2.58
CA VAL A 12 -26.11 -2.11 2.52
C VAL A 12 -25.16 -3.24 2.96
N ASP A 13 -24.40 -3.77 2.01
CA ASP A 13 -23.26 -4.63 2.32
C ASP A 13 -22.23 -3.78 3.08
N ARG A 14 -22.03 -4.08 4.37
CA ARG A 14 -21.14 -3.32 5.27
C ARG A 14 -19.67 -3.33 4.82
N ARG A 15 -19.31 -4.10 3.80
CA ARG A 15 -17.95 -4.16 3.24
C ARG A 15 -17.63 -3.04 2.26
N ASN A 16 -18.62 -2.23 1.86
CA ASN A 16 -18.46 -1.07 0.97
C ASN A 16 -19.23 0.15 1.50
N ALA A 17 -19.25 0.33 2.82
CA ALA A 17 -19.83 1.53 3.42
C ALA A 17 -18.98 2.75 3.02
N ILE A 18 -19.59 3.70 2.31
CA ILE A 18 -18.98 5.01 2.07
C ILE A 18 -18.97 5.74 3.41
N GLU A 19 -17.79 6.02 3.94
CA GLU A 19 -17.63 6.76 5.21
C GLU A 19 -17.77 8.27 5.01
N VAL A 20 -17.30 8.79 3.88
CA VAL A 20 -17.29 10.23 3.57
C VAL A 20 -17.62 10.44 2.09
N ILE A 21 -18.54 11.38 1.82
CA ILE A 21 -18.83 11.90 0.48
C ILE A 21 -18.26 13.32 0.36
N ILE A 22 -17.44 13.56 -0.65
CA ILE A 22 -16.88 14.90 -0.94
C ILE A 22 -17.69 15.51 -2.09
N VAL A 23 -18.34 16.65 -1.81
CA VAL A 23 -19.12 17.39 -2.81
C VAL A 23 -18.30 18.57 -3.32
N GLY A 24 -17.89 18.49 -4.59
CA GLY A 24 -17.06 19.50 -5.27
C GLY A 24 -15.61 19.06 -5.46
N ALA A 25 -15.12 19.12 -6.71
CA ALA A 25 -13.80 18.64 -7.13
C ALA A 25 -12.75 19.75 -7.30
N GLY A 26 -12.91 20.86 -6.58
CA GLY A 26 -11.90 21.94 -6.55
C GLY A 26 -10.60 21.52 -5.87
N VAL A 27 -9.65 22.46 -5.74
CA VAL A 27 -8.32 22.22 -5.14
C VAL A 27 -8.44 21.56 -3.75
N VAL A 28 -9.35 22.06 -2.91
CA VAL A 28 -9.61 21.52 -1.57
C VAL A 28 -10.24 20.13 -1.61
N GLY A 29 -11.23 19.91 -2.49
CA GLY A 29 -11.91 18.62 -2.62
C GLY A 29 -10.96 17.51 -3.05
N SER A 30 -10.06 17.80 -3.99
CA SER A 30 -9.03 16.86 -4.44
C SER A 30 -7.99 16.56 -3.35
N ALA A 31 -7.52 17.58 -2.62
CA ALA A 31 -6.57 17.39 -1.52
C ALA A 31 -7.17 16.58 -0.35
N LEU A 32 -8.44 16.83 -0.04
CA LEU A 32 -9.16 16.11 1.00
C LEU A 32 -9.42 14.65 0.59
N ALA A 33 -9.82 14.41 -0.67
CA ALA A 33 -10.01 13.06 -1.21
C ALA A 33 -8.71 12.25 -1.17
N TYR A 34 -7.58 12.89 -1.51
CA TYR A 34 -6.27 12.25 -1.43
C TYR A 34 -5.88 11.89 0.01
N THR A 35 -6.15 12.78 0.96
CA THR A 35 -5.83 12.58 2.38
C THR A 35 -6.69 11.47 2.99
N LEU A 36 -8.00 11.50 2.77
CA LEU A 36 -8.95 10.51 3.30
C LEU A 36 -8.87 9.15 2.58
N GLY A 37 -8.45 9.14 1.31
CA GLY A 37 -8.29 7.91 0.52
C GLY A 37 -7.00 7.13 0.81
N LYS A 38 -6.11 7.67 1.64
CA LYS A 38 -4.94 6.94 2.15
C LYS A 38 -5.40 6.04 3.30
N PRO A 39 -5.28 4.71 3.17
CA PRO A 39 -5.54 3.84 4.30
C PRO A 39 -4.50 4.14 5.39
N ASP A 40 -4.95 4.54 6.58
CA ASP A 40 -4.12 4.65 7.76
C ASP A 40 -3.88 3.24 8.33
N ARG A 41 -3.05 2.47 7.61
CA ARG A 41 -2.79 1.07 7.90
C ARG A 41 -1.28 0.84 7.99
N ILE A 42 -0.80 0.74 9.23
CA ILE A 42 0.59 0.43 9.61
C ILE A 42 0.99 -1.02 9.22
N VAL A 43 0.01 -1.85 8.85
CA VAL A 43 0.25 -3.24 8.42
C VAL A 43 0.72 -3.28 6.97
N GLY A 44 1.85 -3.95 6.71
CA GLY A 44 2.35 -4.21 5.36
C GLY A 44 3.45 -3.25 4.89
N GLU A 45 4.11 -2.54 5.81
CA GLU A 45 5.20 -1.61 5.49
C GLU A 45 6.55 -2.29 5.25
N LEU A 46 6.69 -3.58 5.60
CA LEU A 46 7.90 -4.35 5.36
C LEU A 46 7.63 -5.47 4.36
N LEU A 47 8.38 -5.44 3.26
CA LEU A 47 8.39 -6.47 2.23
C LEU A 47 9.63 -7.34 2.38
N GLN A 48 9.41 -8.65 2.40
CA GLN A 48 10.49 -9.62 2.42
C GLN A 48 11.27 -9.61 1.09
N PRO A 49 12.55 -10.02 1.09
CA PRO A 49 13.39 -9.99 -0.12
C PRO A 49 12.76 -10.71 -1.33
N GLU A 50 12.11 -11.86 -1.10
CA GLU A 50 11.45 -12.62 -2.17
C GLU A 50 10.20 -11.93 -2.72
N GLY A 51 9.41 -11.32 -1.84
CA GLY A 51 8.29 -10.48 -2.25
C GLY A 51 8.73 -9.25 -3.05
N TYR A 52 9.89 -8.68 -2.72
CA TYR A 52 10.51 -7.59 -3.47
C TYR A 52 10.90 -8.03 -4.89
N LEU A 53 11.50 -9.21 -5.04
CA LEU A 53 11.79 -9.76 -6.37
C LEU A 53 10.53 -9.93 -7.20
N LYS A 54 9.46 -10.45 -6.61
CA LYS A 54 8.20 -10.63 -7.34
C LYS A 54 7.57 -9.31 -7.76
N LEU A 55 7.69 -8.27 -6.93
CA LEU A 55 7.14 -6.95 -7.21
C LEU A 55 8.03 -6.09 -8.13
N LEU A 56 9.32 -6.41 -8.25
CA LEU A 56 10.20 -5.83 -9.28
C LEU A 56 9.69 -6.15 -10.69
N GLU A 57 9.21 -7.39 -10.92
CA GLU A 57 8.60 -7.79 -12.20
C GLU A 57 7.39 -6.91 -12.58
N LEU A 58 6.69 -6.35 -11.60
CA LEU A 58 5.50 -5.53 -11.80
C LEU A 58 5.81 -4.02 -11.89
N ASP A 59 7.08 -3.60 -11.78
CA ASP A 59 7.51 -2.20 -11.83
C ASP A 59 6.76 -1.29 -10.82
N CYS A 60 6.44 -1.86 -9.66
CA CYS A 60 5.70 -1.14 -8.62
C CYS A 60 6.59 -0.55 -7.53
N VAL A 61 7.88 -0.90 -7.48
CA VAL A 61 8.74 -0.66 -6.31
C VAL A 61 9.79 0.45 -6.50
N HIS A 62 10.09 0.87 -7.74
CA HIS A 62 11.18 1.82 -8.03
C HIS A 62 10.93 3.27 -7.56
N LYS A 63 9.68 3.67 -7.32
CA LYS A 63 9.30 5.07 -6.99
C LYS A 63 8.76 5.25 -5.58
N ILE A 64 8.71 4.18 -4.81
CA ILE A 64 8.33 4.24 -3.41
C ILE A 64 9.66 4.34 -2.70
N ASP A 65 9.91 5.44 -1.99
CA ASP A 65 11.12 5.64 -1.19
C ASP A 65 11.29 4.46 -0.22
N VAL A 66 12.03 3.44 -0.66
CA VAL A 66 12.12 2.14 -0.02
C VAL A 66 13.45 2.01 0.71
N GLN A 67 13.38 1.84 2.01
CA GLN A 67 14.56 1.59 2.83
C GLN A 67 14.94 0.11 2.76
N ARG A 68 16.22 -0.19 2.53
CA ARG A 68 16.71 -1.56 2.51
C ARG A 68 16.76 -2.15 3.92
N VAL A 69 16.25 -3.38 4.06
CA VAL A 69 16.29 -4.17 5.30
C VAL A 69 17.08 -5.44 5.03
N PHE A 70 18.15 -5.68 5.78
CA PHE A 70 19.08 -6.79 5.55
C PHE A 70 18.96 -7.92 6.58
N SER A 71 18.41 -7.62 7.75
CA SER A 71 18.36 -8.53 8.88
C SER A 71 17.36 -8.05 9.92
N TYR A 72 16.90 -8.97 10.77
CA TYR A 72 16.25 -8.65 12.03
C TYR A 72 17.23 -8.79 13.18
N VAL A 73 16.98 -8.04 14.26
CA VAL A 73 17.65 -8.27 15.55
C VAL A 73 16.59 -8.71 16.55
N LEU A 74 16.79 -9.88 17.12
CA LEU A 74 15.89 -10.48 18.12
C LEU A 74 16.46 -10.20 19.50
N TYR A 75 15.67 -9.52 20.35
CA TYR A 75 16.03 -9.25 21.73
C TYR A 75 15.15 -10.08 22.66
N LYS A 76 15.77 -10.85 23.58
CA LYS A 76 15.06 -11.64 24.58
C LYS A 76 15.92 -11.83 25.83
N ASN A 77 15.37 -11.50 27.00
CA ASN A 77 16.00 -11.72 28.31
C ASN A 77 17.42 -11.13 28.41
N GLY A 78 17.61 -9.89 27.95
CA GLY A 78 18.93 -9.22 27.94
C GLY A 78 19.93 -9.77 26.91
N LYS A 79 19.57 -10.82 26.15
CA LYS A 79 20.36 -11.35 25.03
C LYS A 79 19.83 -10.82 23.71
N ASN A 80 20.72 -10.68 22.73
CA ASN A 80 20.33 -10.38 21.36
C ASN A 80 20.96 -11.38 20.37
N THR A 81 20.30 -11.57 19.24
CA THR A 81 20.86 -12.30 18.09
C THR A 81 20.42 -11.63 16.79
N ARG A 82 21.30 -11.63 15.81
CA ARG A 82 21.02 -11.07 14.47
C ARG A 82 20.58 -12.20 13.55
N LEU A 83 19.36 -12.10 13.04
CA LEU A 83 18.82 -12.97 12.01
C LEU A 83 18.96 -12.29 10.65
N SER A 84 20.08 -12.55 9.97
CA SER A 84 20.31 -12.06 8.61
C SER A 84 19.48 -12.83 7.60
N TYR A 85 18.99 -12.15 6.56
CA TYR A 85 18.37 -12.85 5.43
C TYR A 85 19.42 -13.74 4.75
N THR A 86 19.06 -14.99 4.47
CA THR A 86 19.92 -15.91 3.73
C THR A 86 19.84 -15.59 2.25
N LEU A 87 20.70 -14.69 1.79
CA LEU A 87 20.69 -14.20 0.40
C LEU A 87 21.55 -15.03 -0.55
N LYS A 88 21.97 -16.26 -0.17
CA LYS A 88 22.97 -17.07 -0.91
C LYS A 88 22.58 -17.39 -2.37
N HIS A 89 21.28 -17.34 -2.69
CA HIS A 89 20.76 -17.62 -4.03
C HIS A 89 20.31 -16.37 -4.78
N PHE A 90 20.52 -15.18 -4.22
CA PHE A 90 20.01 -13.93 -4.74
C PHE A 90 21.15 -12.97 -5.10
N GLN A 91 20.89 -12.07 -6.06
CA GLN A 91 21.83 -11.02 -6.40
C GLN A 91 22.08 -10.09 -5.19
N SER A 92 23.24 -9.43 -5.17
CA SER A 92 23.72 -8.64 -4.02
C SER A 92 22.85 -7.42 -3.67
N ASP A 93 21.93 -7.03 -4.56
CA ASP A 93 20.98 -5.94 -4.38
C ASP A 93 19.65 -6.37 -3.73
N VAL A 94 19.42 -7.68 -3.62
CA VAL A 94 18.20 -8.27 -3.07
C VAL A 94 18.23 -8.14 -1.55
N ALA A 95 17.31 -7.36 -1.01
CA ALA A 95 17.08 -7.24 0.43
C ALA A 95 15.61 -6.96 0.69
N GLY A 96 15.17 -7.06 1.94
CA GLY A 96 13.86 -6.57 2.32
C GLY A 96 13.74 -5.07 2.02
N ARG A 97 12.51 -4.58 1.92
CA ARG A 97 12.22 -3.17 1.69
C ARG A 97 11.17 -2.70 2.68
N SER A 98 11.49 -1.66 3.43
CA SER A 98 10.53 -0.92 4.24
C SER A 98 10.00 0.27 3.44
N PHE A 99 8.70 0.56 3.54
CA PHE A 99 8.04 1.67 2.84
C PHE A 99 6.75 2.09 3.52
N HIS A 100 6.25 3.27 3.18
CA HIS A 100 4.90 3.67 3.54
C HIS A 100 3.86 2.95 2.69
N ASN A 101 2.99 2.17 3.35
CA ASN A 101 1.97 1.36 2.70
C ASN A 101 1.02 2.19 1.82
N GLY A 102 0.63 3.39 2.26
CA GLY A 102 -0.23 4.28 1.47
C GLY A 102 0.38 4.67 0.11
N ARG A 103 1.70 4.90 0.04
CA ARG A 103 2.41 5.18 -1.22
C ARG A 103 2.46 3.94 -2.10
N PHE A 104 2.69 2.78 -1.52
CA PHE A 104 2.70 1.50 -2.22
C PHE A 104 1.34 1.18 -2.87
N ILE A 105 0.25 1.27 -2.12
CA ILE A 105 -1.10 1.02 -2.63
C ILE A 105 -1.50 2.00 -3.73
N GLN A 106 -1.20 3.30 -3.58
CA GLN A 106 -1.47 4.28 -4.63
C GLN A 106 -0.70 3.95 -5.92
N ARG A 107 0.56 3.52 -5.79
CA ARG A 107 1.36 3.13 -6.96
C ARG A 107 0.80 1.89 -7.64
N MET A 108 0.42 0.87 -6.88
CA MET A 108 -0.25 -0.33 -7.40
C MET A 108 -1.54 0.01 -8.16
N ARG A 109 -2.38 0.89 -7.59
CA ARG A 109 -3.61 1.38 -8.25
C ARG A 109 -3.32 2.10 -9.56
N HIS A 110 -2.34 3.01 -9.57
CA HIS A 110 -1.95 3.71 -10.80
C HIS A 110 -1.44 2.73 -11.88
N LYS A 111 -0.64 1.73 -11.49
CA LYS A 111 -0.13 0.73 -12.44
C LYS A 111 -1.25 -0.12 -13.03
N ALA A 112 -2.20 -0.55 -12.20
CA ALA A 112 -3.35 -1.33 -12.65
C ALA A 112 -4.22 -0.59 -13.68
N VAL A 113 -4.39 0.73 -13.53
CA VAL A 113 -5.13 1.56 -14.53
C VAL A 113 -4.37 1.69 -15.85
N SER A 114 -3.04 1.64 -15.82
CA SER A 114 -2.20 1.77 -17.02
C SER A 114 -2.02 0.48 -17.83
N LEU A 115 -2.44 -0.67 -17.29
CA LEU A 115 -2.34 -1.94 -18.00
C LEU A 115 -3.49 -2.06 -19.03
N PRO A 116 -3.22 -2.58 -20.25
CA PRO A 116 -4.27 -2.87 -21.21
C PRO A 116 -5.28 -3.88 -20.63
N LYS A 117 -6.56 -3.69 -20.98
CA LYS A 117 -7.65 -4.61 -20.58
C LYS A 117 -7.70 -5.84 -21.45
#